data_AF-A0A4V2QAY8-F1
#
_entry.id   AF-A0A4V2QAY8-F1
#
_cell.length_a   1.000
_cell.length_b   1.000
_cell.length_c   1.000
_cell.angle_alpha   90.00
_cell.angle_beta   90.00
_cell.angle_gamma   90.00
#
_symmetry.space_group_name_H-M   'P 1'
#
loop_
_entity.id
_entity.type
_entity.pdbx_description
1 polymer ?
#
loop_
_entity_poly.entity_id
_entity_poly.type
_entity_poly.pdbx_seq_one_letter_code
_entity_poly.pdbx_strand_id
1 'polypeptide(L)'
;MKKQFYSIVIASILILTLASISFAAVGRRDYAIGWQVSRPVSGLSLKFPLSNSYYLQPILALSMTENEENSNGRLGVGIRGIYDLPTRNDFHPYAGAAWGYFEKFKNIHSNDTTASESARGFQGFFGVEYRKYLLRPALEIGMGSFHNADGSSYAGLTYNLSLMYYF
;
A
#
# COMPACT_ATOMS: atom_id res chain seq x y z
N MET A 1 -18.85 13.78 -15.25
CA MET A 1 -17.88 13.86 -16.37
C MET A 1 -16.55 14.51 -16.01
N LYS A 2 -16.50 15.73 -15.44
CA LYS A 2 -15.22 16.40 -15.11
C LYS A 2 -14.29 15.58 -14.17
N LYS A 3 -14.83 14.87 -13.17
CA LYS A 3 -14.04 14.03 -12.24
C LYS A 3 -13.35 12.83 -12.91
N GLN A 4 -14.02 12.15 -13.84
CA GLN A 4 -13.44 11.03 -14.59
C GLN A 4 -12.31 11.46 -15.52
N PHE A 5 -12.42 12.66 -16.11
CA PHE A 5 -11.38 13.24 -16.96
C PHE A 5 -10.08 13.47 -16.18
N TYR A 6 -10.15 14.03 -14.97
CA TYR A 6 -8.96 14.22 -14.12
C TYR A 6 -8.31 12.90 -13.70
N SER A 7 -9.09 11.87 -13.39
CA SER A 7 -8.54 10.55 -13.04
C SER A 7 -7.78 9.90 -14.20
N ILE A 8 -8.30 10.03 -15.43
CA ILE A 8 -7.63 9.51 -16.64
C ILE A 8 -6.34 10.28 -16.90
N VAL A 9 -6.38 11.63 -16.82
CA VAL A 9 -5.20 12.47 -17.05
C VAL A 9 -4.10 12.19 -16.01
N ILE A 10 -4.45 12.04 -14.73
CA ILE A 10 -3.48 11.71 -13.67
C ILE A 10 -2.88 10.31 -13.89
N ALA A 11 -3.71 9.32 -14.23
CA ALA A 11 -3.23 7.97 -14.54
C ALA A 11 -2.29 7.97 -15.76
N SER A 12 -2.61 8.72 -16.81
CA SER A 12 -1.77 8.85 -18.00
C SER A 12 -0.43 9.53 -17.71
N ILE A 13 -0.42 10.59 -16.90
CA ILE A 13 0.81 11.27 -16.48
C ILE A 13 1.68 10.33 -15.63
N LEU A 14 1.08 9.53 -14.75
CA LEU A 14 1.80 8.55 -13.94
C LEU A 14 2.46 7.48 -14.83
N ILE A 15 1.76 6.99 -15.85
CA ILE A 15 2.29 6.01 -16.80
C ILE A 15 3.41 6.61 -17.66
N LEU A 16 3.26 7.85 -18.14
CA LEU A 16 4.27 8.54 -18.96
C LEU A 16 5.53 8.90 -18.16
N THR A 17 5.39 9.33 -16.91
CA THR A 17 6.54 9.59 -16.03
C THR A 17 7.29 8.32 -15.66
N LEU A 18 6.59 7.19 -15.47
CA LEU A 18 7.20 5.87 -15.28
C LEU A 18 7.96 5.38 -16.54
N ALA A 19 7.47 5.70 -17.74
CA ALA A 19 8.13 5.34 -19.00
C ALA A 19 9.36 6.20 -19.33
N SER A 20 9.50 7.37 -18.70
CA SER A 20 10.56 8.36 -19.03
C SER A 20 11.86 8.19 -18.23
N ILE A 21 11.90 7.27 -17.26
CA ILE A 21 13.12 7.00 -16.49
C ILE A 21 13.99 6.06 -17.32
N SER A 22 14.85 6.64 -18.16
CA SER A 22 15.86 5.92 -18.91
C SER A 22 16.90 5.34 -17.94
N PHE A 23 16.98 4.01 -17.87
CA PHE A 23 17.86 3.29 -16.97
C PHE A 23 19.22 3.06 -17.63
N ALA A 24 20.26 3.73 -17.13
CA ALA A 24 21.62 3.20 -17.22
C ALA A 24 21.65 1.78 -16.65
N ALA A 25 22.50 0.90 -17.20
CA ALA A 25 22.57 -0.51 -16.79
C ALA A 25 22.78 -0.64 -15.28
N VAL A 26 21.73 -1.01 -14.54
CA VAL A 26 21.80 -1.16 -13.09
C VAL A 26 21.70 -2.63 -12.74
N GLY A 27 22.63 -3.07 -11.88
CA GLY A 27 22.64 -4.40 -11.28
C GLY A 27 21.26 -4.77 -10.79
N ARG A 28 20.80 -5.94 -11.26
CA ARG A 28 19.49 -6.58 -11.05
C ARG A 28 18.59 -5.87 -10.03
N ARG A 29 17.80 -4.92 -10.55
CA ARG A 29 16.77 -4.17 -9.83
C ARG A 29 15.46 -4.94 -9.94
N ASP A 30 15.25 -5.91 -9.06
CA ASP A 30 14.05 -6.73 -9.12
C ASP A 30 12.82 -5.89 -8.72
N TYR A 31 11.88 -5.76 -9.65
CA TYR A 31 10.54 -5.30 -9.34
C TYR A 31 9.81 -6.42 -8.60
N ALA A 32 8.81 -6.08 -7.80
CA ALA A 32 8.01 -7.09 -7.13
C ALA A 32 6.53 -6.79 -7.18
N ILE A 33 5.73 -7.85 -7.19
CA ILE A 33 4.28 -7.80 -7.02
C ILE A 33 3.89 -8.78 -5.92
N GLY A 34 2.92 -8.41 -5.10
CA GLY A 34 2.49 -9.29 -4.04
C GLY A 34 1.34 -8.73 -3.24
N TRP A 35 1.18 -9.31 -2.06
CA TRP A 35 0.10 -8.96 -1.17
C TRP A 35 0.65 -8.42 0.14
N GLN A 36 0.11 -7.30 0.60
CA GLN A 36 0.43 -6.68 1.88
C GLN A 36 -0.80 -6.70 2.78
N VAL A 37 -0.64 -7.21 3.99
CA VAL A 37 -1.60 -7.10 5.08
C VAL A 37 -1.10 -6.06 6.06
N SER A 38 -1.77 -4.91 6.14
CA SER A 38 -1.45 -3.82 7.08
C SER A 38 -2.73 -3.26 7.65
N ARG A 39 -2.89 -3.08 8.97
CA ARG A 39 -4.18 -2.50 9.44
C ARG A 39 -4.30 -1.04 8.97
N PRO A 40 -5.47 -0.60 8.43
CA PRO A 40 -6.73 -1.33 8.28
C PRO A 40 -6.97 -2.00 6.89
N VAL A 41 -5.98 -1.98 6.01
CA VAL A 41 -6.08 -2.38 4.59
C VAL A 41 -5.16 -3.54 4.20
N SER A 42 -5.76 -4.55 3.58
CA SER A 42 -5.06 -5.70 3.00
C SER A 42 -5.24 -5.65 1.49
N GLY A 43 -4.15 -5.69 0.73
CA GLY A 43 -4.24 -5.40 -0.70
C GLY A 43 -3.04 -5.77 -1.53
N LEU A 44 -3.20 -5.55 -2.83
CA LEU A 44 -2.15 -5.68 -3.84
C LEU A 44 -1.07 -4.64 -3.58
N SER A 45 0.18 -5.05 -3.73
CA SER A 45 1.34 -4.23 -3.53
C SER A 45 2.32 -4.41 -4.69
N LEU A 46 2.89 -3.31 -5.15
CA LEU A 46 3.93 -3.30 -6.18
C LEU A 46 5.17 -2.66 -5.57
N LYS A 47 6.36 -3.20 -5.81
CA LYS A 47 7.62 -2.68 -5.29
C LYS A 47 8.51 -2.24 -6.45
N PHE A 48 8.80 -0.94 -6.49
CA PHE A 48 9.58 -0.28 -7.52
C PHE A 48 10.95 0.10 -6.96
N PRO A 49 12.06 -0.45 -7.49
CA PRO A 49 13.40 -0.05 -7.08
C PRO A 49 13.74 1.36 -7.61
N LEU A 50 13.93 2.32 -6.71
CA LEU A 50 14.39 3.68 -7.04
C LEU A 50 15.93 3.73 -7.13
N SER A 51 16.60 3.00 -6.24
CA SER A 51 18.06 2.80 -6.26
C SER A 51 18.41 1.50 -5.52
N ASN A 52 19.71 1.22 -5.33
CA ASN A 52 20.16 -0.05 -4.74
C ASN A 52 19.67 -0.29 -3.31
N SER A 53 19.30 0.78 -2.60
CA SER A 53 18.84 0.69 -1.20
C SER A 53 17.47 1.30 -0.98
N TYR A 54 16.80 1.79 -2.02
CA TYR A 54 15.53 2.50 -1.87
C TYR A 54 14.46 1.95 -2.79
N TYR A 55 13.27 1.72 -2.24
CA TYR A 55 12.10 1.25 -2.96
C TYR A 55 10.90 2.15 -2.70
N LEU A 56 10.05 2.28 -3.71
CA LEU A 56 8.72 2.84 -3.60
C LEU A 56 7.70 1.70 -3.71
N GLN A 57 6.73 1.65 -2.81
CA GLN A 57 5.75 0.58 -2.77
C GLN A 57 4.31 1.13 -2.65
N PRO A 58 3.61 1.37 -3.77
CA PRO A 58 2.18 1.62 -3.72
C PRO A 58 1.40 0.35 -3.33
N ILE A 59 0.32 0.57 -2.59
CA ILE A 59 -0.62 -0.46 -2.13
C ILE A 59 -2.02 -0.06 -2.54
N LEU A 60 -2.77 -1.02 -3.09
CA LEU A 60 -4.17 -0.90 -3.45
C LEU A 60 -4.96 -2.01 -2.75
N ALA A 61 -5.91 -1.62 -1.91
CA ALA A 61 -6.79 -2.53 -1.21
C ALA A 61 -8.24 -2.31 -1.66
N LEU A 62 -8.91 -3.38 -2.05
CA LEU A 62 -10.32 -3.37 -2.37
C LEU A 62 -10.98 -4.59 -1.76
N SER A 63 -12.06 -4.38 -1.02
CA SER A 63 -12.91 -5.43 -0.48
C SER A 63 -14.35 -4.99 -0.60
N MET A 64 -15.20 -5.87 -1.10
CA MET A 64 -16.64 -5.66 -1.17
C MET A 64 -17.34 -6.90 -0.64
N THR A 65 -18.45 -6.70 0.06
CA THR A 65 -19.32 -7.76 0.54
C THR A 65 -20.75 -7.30 0.36
N GLU A 66 -21.55 -8.13 -0.29
CA GLU A 66 -22.94 -7.86 -0.57
C GLU A 66 -23.79 -8.93 0.11
N ASN A 67 -24.74 -8.48 0.92
CA ASN A 67 -25.81 -9.28 1.48
C ASN A 67 -27.14 -8.72 0.96
N GLU A 68 -28.22 -9.51 1.01
CA GLU A 68 -29.54 -9.18 0.45
C GLU A 68 -30.08 -7.79 0.85
N GLU A 69 -29.70 -7.27 2.01
CA GLU A 69 -30.17 -5.97 2.53
C GLU A 69 -29.10 -4.86 2.57
N ASN A 70 -27.82 -5.20 2.43
CA ASN A 70 -26.71 -4.27 2.68
C ASN A 70 -25.49 -4.59 1.82
N SER A 71 -24.89 -3.56 1.20
CA SER A 71 -23.55 -3.67 0.62
C SER A 71 -22.55 -2.87 1.44
N ASN A 72 -21.47 -3.54 1.83
CA ASN A 72 -20.36 -2.97 2.59
C ASN A 72 -19.09 -3.13 1.78
N GLY A 73 -18.23 -2.12 1.77
CA GLY A 73 -16.92 -2.25 1.16
C GLY A 73 -15.89 -1.33 1.75
N ARG A 74 -14.65 -1.60 1.35
CA ARG A 74 -13.45 -0.89 1.76
C ARG A 74 -12.60 -0.65 0.53
N LEU A 75 -12.25 0.61 0.31
CA LEU A 75 -11.25 1.03 -0.65
C LEU A 75 -10.07 1.60 0.12
N GLY A 76 -8.85 1.26 -0.28
CA GLY A 76 -7.63 1.75 0.32
C GLY A 76 -6.56 2.00 -0.72
N VAL A 77 -5.88 3.12 -0.60
CA VAL A 77 -4.69 3.44 -1.39
C VAL A 77 -3.59 3.89 -0.43
N GLY A 78 -2.38 3.42 -0.66
CA GLY A 78 -1.23 3.78 0.16
C GLY A 78 0.03 3.83 -0.68
N ILE A 79 1.03 4.53 -0.15
CA ILE A 79 2.36 4.58 -0.71
C ILE A 79 3.39 4.45 0.41
N ARG A 80 4.45 3.69 0.16
CA ARG A 80 5.50 3.42 1.13
C ARG A 80 6.86 3.71 0.52
N GLY A 81 7.69 4.42 1.25
CA GLY A 81 9.12 4.51 0.98
C GLY A 81 9.86 3.53 1.87
N ILE A 82 10.74 2.73 1.27
CA ILE A 82 11.50 1.68 1.96
C ILE A 82 12.99 1.92 1.73
N TYR A 83 13.76 1.75 2.79
CA TYR A 83 15.21 1.79 2.81
C TYR A 83 15.75 0.44 3.28
N ASP A 84 16.47 -0.27 2.42
CA ASP A 84 17.14 -1.53 2.74
C ASP A 84 18.36 -1.26 3.64
N LEU A 85 18.41 -1.96 4.77
CA LEU A 85 19.51 -1.91 5.73
C LEU A 85 20.60 -2.94 5.37
N PRO A 86 21.82 -2.81 5.92
CA PRO A 86 22.90 -3.77 5.69
C PRO A 86 22.48 -5.22 5.96
N THR A 87 22.71 -6.08 4.98
CA THR A 87 22.20 -7.46 4.95
C THR A 87 23.01 -8.42 5.83
N ARG A 88 22.34 -9.44 6.37
CA ARG A 88 22.98 -10.65 6.93
C ARG A 88 22.34 -11.89 6.32
N ASN A 89 23.07 -12.57 5.43
CA ASN A 89 22.62 -13.78 4.72
C ASN A 89 21.31 -13.53 3.94
N ASP A 90 20.36 -14.47 4.00
CA ASP A 90 19.07 -14.40 3.31
C ASP A 90 18.05 -13.46 3.99
N PHE A 91 18.40 -12.84 5.13
CA PHE A 91 17.52 -11.93 5.85
C PHE A 91 17.91 -10.48 5.54
N HIS A 92 16.98 -9.77 4.93
CA HIS A 92 17.16 -8.39 4.50
C HIS A 92 16.33 -7.47 5.39
N PRO A 93 16.94 -6.86 6.42
CA PRO A 93 16.27 -5.85 7.22
C PRO A 93 16.03 -4.58 6.39
N TYR A 94 14.97 -3.86 6.71
CA TYR A 94 14.65 -2.57 6.10
C TYR A 94 13.88 -1.68 7.07
N ALA A 95 13.88 -0.38 6.78
CA ALA A 95 13.08 0.62 7.47
C ALA A 95 12.28 1.43 6.46
N GLY A 96 11.23 2.11 6.89
CA GLY A 96 10.48 2.94 5.96
C GLY A 96 9.40 3.79 6.61
N ALA A 97 8.73 4.53 5.73
CA ALA A 97 7.58 5.36 6.06
C ALA A 97 6.46 5.13 5.04
N ALA A 98 5.23 5.16 5.52
CA ALA A 98 4.03 4.96 4.72
C ALA A 98 3.05 6.10 4.96
N TRP A 99 2.30 6.42 3.91
CA TRP A 99 1.11 7.25 3.97
C TRP A 99 -0.03 6.57 3.23
N GLY A 100 -1.25 6.70 3.72
CA GLY A 100 -2.40 6.09 3.07
C GLY A 100 -3.72 6.76 3.36
N TYR A 101 -4.68 6.45 2.52
CA TYR A 101 -6.09 6.82 2.62
C TYR A 101 -6.92 5.54 2.54
N PHE A 102 -7.93 5.42 3.38
CA PHE A 102 -8.94 4.38 3.23
C PHE A 102 -10.34 4.96 3.39
N GLU A 103 -11.30 4.31 2.75
CA GLU A 103 -12.71 4.65 2.79
C GLU A 103 -13.51 3.37 2.99
N LYS A 104 -14.43 3.39 3.95
CA LYS A 104 -15.45 2.39 4.14
C LYS A 104 -16.77 2.97 3.65
N PHE A 105 -17.48 2.21 2.83
CA PHE A 105 -18.82 2.59 2.38
C PHE A 105 -19.80 1.50 2.80
N LYS A 106 -20.96 1.94 3.26
CA LYS A 106 -22.11 1.10 3.60
C LYS A 106 -23.35 1.67 2.92
N ASN A 107 -23.96 0.88 2.04
CA ASN A 107 -25.26 1.17 1.47
C ASN A 107 -26.30 0.29 2.14
N ILE A 108 -27.34 0.93 2.67
CA ILE A 108 -28.49 0.27 3.27
C ILE A 108 -29.64 0.36 2.27
N HIS A 109 -30.02 -0.76 1.65
CA HIS A 109 -31.01 -0.79 0.55
C HIS A 109 -32.39 -0.27 0.98
N SER A 110 -32.71 -0.32 2.27
CA SER A 110 -34.03 0.05 2.79
C SER A 110 -34.25 1.55 2.98
N ASN A 111 -33.21 2.40 2.98
CA ASN A 111 -33.33 3.83 3.33
C ASN A 111 -32.50 4.79 2.44
N ASP A 112 -31.94 4.32 1.32
CA ASP A 112 -31.14 5.13 0.37
C ASP A 112 -30.03 5.97 1.04
N THR A 113 -29.58 5.54 2.22
CA THR A 113 -28.59 6.24 3.04
C THR A 113 -27.23 5.60 2.82
N THR A 114 -26.35 6.31 2.11
CA THR A 114 -24.94 5.94 1.98
C THR A 114 -24.16 6.54 3.15
N ALA A 115 -23.70 5.69 4.07
CA ALA A 115 -22.73 6.09 5.07
C ALA A 115 -21.31 5.85 4.51
N SER A 116 -20.49 6.90 4.45
CA SER A 116 -19.07 6.80 4.12
C SER A 116 -18.22 7.30 5.28
N GLU A 117 -17.29 6.45 5.72
CA GLU A 117 -16.27 6.79 6.70
C GLU A 117 -14.91 6.74 6.01
N SER A 118 -14.16 7.84 6.04
CA SER A 118 -12.82 7.87 5.49
C SER A 118 -11.79 8.20 6.55
N ALA A 119 -10.57 7.72 6.36
CA ALA A 119 -9.45 8.09 7.18
C ALA A 119 -8.15 8.16 6.39
N ARG A 120 -7.20 8.93 6.93
CA ARG A 120 -5.84 9.06 6.42
C ARG A 120 -4.86 8.66 7.50
N GLY A 121 -3.75 8.05 7.13
CA GLY A 121 -2.75 7.64 8.11
C GLY A 121 -1.33 7.79 7.63
N PHE A 122 -0.43 7.85 8.60
CA PHE A 122 1.00 7.76 8.41
C PHE A 122 1.57 6.69 9.34
N GLN A 123 2.65 6.04 8.91
CA GLN A 123 3.30 4.98 9.68
C GLN A 123 4.80 5.01 9.41
N GLY A 124 5.62 4.97 10.46
CA GLY A 124 7.02 4.54 10.36
C GLY A 124 7.10 3.05 10.68
N PHE A 125 7.97 2.31 9.99
CA PHE A 125 8.09 0.86 10.18
C PHE A 125 9.52 0.35 10.03
N PHE A 126 9.76 -0.79 10.67
CA PHE A 126 10.94 -1.62 10.50
C PHE A 126 10.48 -3.03 10.14
N GLY A 127 11.19 -3.69 9.25
CA GLY A 127 10.85 -5.03 8.83
C GLY A 127 12.04 -5.86 8.42
N VAL A 128 11.76 -7.13 8.17
CA VAL A 128 12.70 -8.09 7.63
C VAL A 128 12.02 -8.87 6.51
N GLU A 129 12.73 -9.04 5.40
CA GLU A 129 12.30 -9.83 4.26
C GLU A 129 13.24 -11.02 4.09
N TYR A 130 12.67 -12.20 3.86
CA TYR A 130 13.46 -13.41 3.60
C TYR A 130 13.64 -13.59 2.08
N ARG A 131 14.86 -13.40 1.57
CA ARG A 131 15.17 -13.31 0.13
C ARG A 131 15.81 -14.55 -0.50
N LYS A 132 15.69 -15.72 0.14
CA LYS A 132 16.22 -16.97 -0.43
C LYS A 132 15.52 -17.41 -1.73
N TYR A 133 14.25 -17.07 -1.90
CA TYR A 133 13.42 -17.52 -3.02
C TYR A 133 12.85 -16.33 -3.82
N LEU A 134 12.20 -16.61 -4.96
CA LEU A 134 11.47 -15.58 -5.73
C LEU A 134 10.25 -15.07 -4.97
N LEU A 135 9.60 -15.96 -4.22
CA LEU A 135 8.51 -15.63 -3.31
C LEU A 135 9.10 -15.29 -1.94
N ARG A 136 9.05 -14.02 -1.58
CA ARG A 136 9.74 -13.46 -0.42
C ARG A 136 8.71 -13.01 0.62
N PRO A 137 8.59 -13.71 1.76
CA PRO A 137 7.77 -13.26 2.86
C PRO A 137 8.49 -12.13 3.60
N ALA A 138 7.72 -11.18 4.13
CA ALA A 138 8.24 -10.13 5.00
C ALA A 138 7.34 -9.89 6.21
N LEU A 139 7.98 -9.50 7.30
CA LEU A 139 7.39 -9.19 8.60
C LEU A 139 7.80 -7.78 8.99
N GLU A 140 6.83 -6.99 9.45
CA GLU A 140 7.06 -5.60 9.82
C GLU A 140 6.40 -5.26 11.16
N ILE A 141 7.09 -4.43 11.93
CA ILE A 141 6.55 -3.74 13.09
C ILE A 141 6.62 -2.25 12.78
N GLY A 142 5.48 -1.57 12.96
CA GLY A 142 5.37 -0.15 12.71
C GLY A 142 4.70 0.59 13.85
N MET A 143 4.87 1.89 13.85
CA MET A 143 4.17 2.84 14.70
C MET A 143 3.57 3.91 13.79
N GLY A 144 2.29 4.19 13.97
CA GLY A 144 1.59 5.12 13.10
C GLY A 144 0.37 5.74 13.75
N SER A 145 -0.29 6.60 12.99
CA SER A 145 -1.58 7.14 13.37
C SER A 145 -2.54 7.22 12.19
N PHE A 146 -3.83 7.21 12.50
CA PHE A 146 -4.92 7.40 11.55
C PHE A 146 -5.85 8.50 12.06
N HIS A 147 -6.25 9.39 11.17
CA HIS A 147 -7.18 10.48 11.42
C HIS A 147 -8.45 10.20 10.59
N ASN A 148 -9.56 10.01 11.28
CA ASN A 148 -10.87 9.80 10.67
C ASN A 148 -11.50 11.14 10.28
N ALA A 149 -12.42 11.10 9.33
CA ALA A 149 -13.14 12.28 8.86
C ALA A 149 -14.04 12.92 9.94
N ASP A 150 -14.42 12.17 10.97
CA ASP A 150 -15.19 12.65 12.14
C ASP A 150 -14.34 13.42 13.17
N GLY A 151 -13.04 13.59 12.92
CA GLY A 151 -12.08 14.25 13.80
C GLY A 151 -11.45 13.34 14.85
N SER A 152 -11.89 12.08 14.96
CA SER A 152 -11.24 11.11 15.85
C SER A 152 -9.87 10.68 15.30
N SER A 153 -8.93 10.45 16.22
CA SER A 153 -7.55 10.11 15.89
C SER A 153 -7.07 8.94 16.73
N TYR A 154 -6.36 8.01 16.10
CA TYR A 154 -5.79 6.82 16.74
C TYR A 154 -4.31 6.75 16.44
N ALA A 155 -3.49 6.50 17.45
CA ALA A 155 -2.07 6.21 17.31
C ALA A 155 -1.74 4.88 17.97
N GLY A 156 -0.79 4.13 17.41
CA GLY A 156 -0.42 2.84 17.99
C GLY A 156 0.58 2.05 17.19
N LEU A 157 0.82 0.83 17.68
CA LEU A 157 1.66 -0.16 17.03
C LEU A 157 0.86 -0.98 16.03
N THR A 158 1.54 -1.39 14.97
CA THR A 158 0.98 -2.17 13.87
C THR A 158 1.93 -3.31 13.53
N TYR A 159 1.37 -4.47 13.24
CA TYR A 159 2.09 -5.60 12.68
C TYR A 159 1.63 -5.78 11.25
N ASN A 160 2.56 -5.82 10.30
CA ASN A 160 2.24 -6.05 8.91
C ASN A 160 2.95 -7.30 8.39
N LEU A 161 2.31 -7.95 7.43
CA LEU A 161 2.76 -9.16 6.78
C LEU A 161 2.71 -8.94 5.28
N SER A 162 3.72 -9.40 4.56
CA SER A 162 3.67 -9.38 3.09
C SER A 162 4.24 -10.62 2.47
N LEU A 163 3.80 -10.90 1.25
CA LEU A 163 4.35 -11.95 0.41
C LEU A 163 4.51 -11.39 -0.99
N MET A 164 5.75 -11.27 -1.45
CA MET A 164 6.12 -10.60 -2.71
C MET A 164 6.80 -11.58 -3.65
N TYR A 165 6.38 -11.61 -4.92
CA TYR A 165 7.06 -12.28 -6.02
C TYR A 165 7.97 -11.29 -6.74
N TYR A 166 9.27 -11.58 -6.79
CA TYR A 166 10.29 -10.76 -7.43
C TYR A 166 10.66 -11.32 -8.81
N PHE A 167 10.82 -10.43 -9.80
CA PHE A 167 11.17 -10.77 -11.19
C PHE A 167 12.38 -9.97 -11.68
#